data_AF-A0AA41CEL8-F1
#
_entry.id   AF-A0AA41CEL8-F1
#
_cell.length_a   1.000
_cell.length_b   1.000
_cell.length_c   1.000
_cell.angle_alpha   90.00
_cell.angle_beta   90.00
_cell.angle_gamma   90.00
#
_symmetry.space_group_name_H-M   'P 1'
#
loop_
_entity.id
_entity.type
_entity.pdbx_description
1 polymer ?
#
loop_
_entity_poly.entity_id
_entity_poly.type
_entity_poly.pdbx_seq_one_letter_code
_entity_poly.pdbx_strand_id
1 'polypeptide(L)'
;MRMFRRQLIYVQVHQDHFIARVVGGDRTIRRQCHALGNRAGPIKDFSTLQPQLKAIFSELLPGFSFVKPWGLLHFDPVEYPVTKEELAGFQKAAMQGGVSFCFLSTWEQRHEDKDLLEMFK
;
A
#
# COMPACT_ATOMS: atom_id res chain seq x y z
N MET A 1 23.56 -3.89 -10.48
CA MET A 1 22.45 -3.47 -11.35
C MET A 1 21.15 -3.50 -10.56
N ARG A 2 20.41 -2.39 -10.50
CA ARG A 2 19.19 -2.20 -9.67
C ARG A 2 17.96 -3.01 -10.15
N MET A 3 18.10 -3.72 -11.27
CA MET A 3 17.01 -4.35 -12.04
C MET A 3 16.48 -5.68 -11.44
N PHE A 4 17.22 -6.31 -10.52
CA PHE A 4 16.85 -7.58 -9.89
C PHE A 4 16.50 -7.47 -8.40
N ARG A 5 16.67 -6.30 -7.78
CA ARG A 5 16.34 -6.11 -6.37
C ARG A 5 14.86 -5.81 -6.25
N ARG A 6 14.14 -6.68 -5.56
CA ARG A 6 12.72 -6.46 -5.26
C ARG A 6 12.58 -5.20 -4.41
N GLN A 7 11.72 -4.29 -4.84
CA GLN A 7 11.39 -3.07 -4.11
C GLN A 7 10.21 -3.31 -3.17
N LEU A 8 10.18 -2.56 -2.07
CA LEU A 8 9.03 -2.49 -1.17
C LEU A 8 8.33 -1.14 -1.36
N ILE A 9 7.03 -1.19 -1.58
CA ILE A 9 6.17 0.00 -1.63
C ILE A 9 5.42 0.07 -0.29
N TYR A 10 5.64 1.16 0.43
CA TYR A 10 4.92 1.47 1.65
C TYR A 10 3.71 2.35 1.31
N VAL A 11 2.52 1.93 1.72
CA VAL A 11 1.27 2.66 1.49
C VAL A 11 0.55 2.84 2.82
N GLN A 12 0.32 4.09 3.19
CA GLN A 12 -0.55 4.49 4.29
C GLN A 12 -1.97 4.64 3.76
N VAL A 13 -2.91 4.01 4.46
CA VAL A 13 -4.33 4.06 4.14
C VAL A 13 -5.01 5.04 5.09
N HIS A 14 -5.51 6.14 4.55
CA HIS A 14 -6.32 7.11 5.28
C HIS A 14 -7.78 7.03 4.84
N GLN A 15 -8.65 7.77 5.53
CA GLN A 15 -10.08 7.70 5.28
C GLN A 15 -10.49 8.10 3.87
N ASP A 16 -9.81 9.01 3.19
CA ASP A 16 -10.20 9.52 1.86
C ASP A 16 -9.09 9.37 0.82
N HIS A 17 -7.89 8.91 1.21
CA HIS A 17 -6.74 8.87 0.33
C HIS A 17 -5.69 7.84 0.76
N PHE A 18 -4.73 7.62 -0.14
CA PHE A 18 -3.50 6.89 0.12
C PHE A 18 -2.31 7.85 0.12
N ILE A 19 -1.33 7.59 0.99
CA ILE A 19 0.02 8.15 0.88
C ILE A 19 0.97 6.99 0.61
N ALA A 20 1.72 7.03 -0.48
CA ALA A 20 2.54 5.91 -0.90
C ALA A 20 3.95 6.36 -1.29
N ARG A 21 4.94 5.51 -1.01
CA ARG A 21 6.34 5.75 -1.37
C ARG A 21 7.07 4.44 -1.60
N VAL A 22 8.15 4.50 -2.37
CA VAL A 22 9.13 3.40 -2.44
C VAL A 22 10.03 3.49 -1.22
N VAL A 23 10.23 2.39 -0.51
CA VAL A 23 11.13 2.34 0.64
C VAL A 23 12.58 2.54 0.18
N GLY A 24 13.28 3.50 0.77
CA GLY A 24 14.59 4.00 0.34
C GLY A 24 14.54 4.86 -0.93
N GLY A 25 13.34 5.28 -1.35
CA GLY A 25 13.12 6.21 -2.45
C GLY A 25 13.01 7.66 -1.99
N ASP A 26 13.05 8.58 -2.95
CA ASP A 26 12.92 10.04 -2.76
C ASP A 26 11.50 10.55 -3.03
N ARG A 27 10.66 9.73 -3.67
CA ARG A 27 9.31 10.11 -4.08
C ARG A 27 8.24 9.54 -3.15
N THR A 28 7.40 10.45 -2.66
CA THR A 28 6.12 10.16 -2.00
C THR A 28 4.99 10.73 -2.86
N ILE A 29 3.93 9.96 -3.03
CA ILE A 29 2.72 10.40 -3.74
C ILE A 29 1.51 10.33 -2.82
N ARG A 30 0.57 11.24 -3.03
CA ARG A 30 -0.75 11.22 -2.40
C ARG A 30 -1.80 10.97 -3.47
N ARG A 31 -2.69 10.00 -3.26
CA ARG A 31 -3.75 9.66 -4.20
C ARG A 31 -5.10 9.63 -3.51
N GLN A 32 -6.01 10.49 -3.95
CA GLN A 32 -7.38 10.53 -3.47
C GLN A 32 -8.11 9.23 -3.84
N CYS A 33 -8.90 8.72 -2.90
CA CYS A 33 -9.69 7.51 -3.04
C CYS A 33 -11.06 7.69 -2.37
N HIS A 34 -12.01 8.21 -3.14
CA HIS A 34 -13.40 8.41 -2.69
C HIS A 34 -14.09 7.11 -2.22
N ALA A 35 -13.62 5.95 -2.68
CA ALA A 35 -14.12 4.65 -2.22
C ALA A 35 -13.82 4.40 -0.73
N LEU A 36 -12.79 5.05 -0.18
CA LEU A 36 -12.52 5.05 1.26
C LEU A 36 -13.37 6.11 1.99
N GLY A 37 -13.54 7.29 1.39
CA GLY A 37 -14.09 8.49 2.06
C GLY A 37 -15.58 8.43 2.42
N ASN A 38 -16.37 7.58 1.75
CA ASN A 38 -17.80 7.43 2.00
C ASN A 38 -18.13 6.31 3.01
N ARG A 39 -17.29 6.14 4.03
CA ARG A 39 -17.42 5.04 5.01
C ARG A 39 -18.50 5.35 6.05
N ALA A 40 -19.76 4.99 5.75
CA ALA A 40 -20.82 4.86 6.75
C ALA A 40 -20.83 3.49 7.46
N GLY A 41 -19.86 2.62 7.16
CA GLY A 41 -19.77 1.24 7.65
C GLY A 41 -18.63 0.45 6.99
N PRO A 42 -18.54 -0.87 7.20
CA PRO A 42 -17.45 -1.69 6.64
C PRO A 42 -17.40 -1.65 5.11
N ILE A 43 -16.19 -1.62 4.53
CA ILE A 43 -16.02 -1.72 3.08
C ILE A 43 -16.43 -3.12 2.64
N LYS A 44 -17.42 -3.20 1.75
CA LYS A 44 -17.91 -4.46 1.18
C LYS A 44 -17.41 -4.73 -0.24
N ASP A 45 -17.02 -3.67 -0.95
CA ASP A 45 -16.54 -3.74 -2.32
C ASP A 45 -15.11 -3.18 -2.45
N PHE A 46 -14.17 -4.09 -2.69
CA PHE A 46 -12.73 -3.79 -2.87
C PHE A 46 -12.35 -3.66 -4.35
N SER A 47 -13.29 -3.88 -5.28
CA SER A 47 -13.02 -3.83 -6.73
C SER A 47 -12.57 -2.44 -7.18
N THR A 48 -13.03 -1.40 -6.50
CA THR A 48 -12.65 0.00 -6.74
C THR A 48 -11.25 0.34 -6.22
N LEU A 49 -10.71 -0.44 -5.28
CA LEU A 49 -9.39 -0.22 -4.69
C LEU A 49 -8.27 -0.81 -5.54
N GLN A 50 -8.51 -1.94 -6.19
CA GLN A 50 -7.53 -2.57 -7.09
C GLN A 50 -6.97 -1.59 -8.15
N PRO A 51 -7.78 -0.87 -8.96
CA PRO A 51 -7.24 0.05 -9.96
C PRO A 51 -6.48 1.22 -9.33
N GLN A 52 -6.86 1.67 -8.13
CA GLN A 52 -6.16 2.74 -7.41
C GLN A 52 -4.77 2.28 -6.95
N LEU A 53 -4.68 1.09 -6.35
CA LEU A 53 -3.41 0.50 -5.92
C LEU A 53 -2.51 0.20 -7.12
N LYS A 54 -3.07 -0.32 -8.22
CA LYS A 54 -2.34 -0.50 -9.48
C LYS A 54 -1.73 0.81 -9.98
N ALA A 55 -2.51 1.89 -9.98
CA ALA A 55 -2.03 3.21 -10.41
C ALA A 55 -0.90 3.72 -9.50
N ILE A 56 -1.01 3.56 -8.17
CA ILE A 56 0.05 3.89 -7.21
C ILE A 56 1.34 3.12 -7.55
N PHE A 57 1.24 1.80 -7.74
CA PHE A 57 2.41 0.97 -7.98
C PHE A 57 3.08 1.29 -9.32
N SER A 58 2.30 1.51 -10.38
CA SER A 58 2.82 1.90 -11.70
C SER A 58 3.46 3.29 -11.69
N GLU A 59 2.93 4.23 -10.91
CA GLU A 59 3.46 5.58 -10.81
C GLU A 59 4.78 5.65 -10.01
N LEU A 60 4.88 4.87 -8.93
CA LEU A 60 6.06 4.80 -8.08
C LEU A 60 7.21 4.00 -8.69
N LEU A 61 6.90 3.04 -9.55
CA LEU A 61 7.89 2.21 -10.24
C LEU A 61 7.80 2.41 -11.77
N PRO A 62 8.18 3.59 -12.29
CA PRO A 62 8.18 3.82 -13.72
C PRO A 62 9.25 2.94 -14.39
N GLY A 63 8.82 2.11 -15.34
CA GLY A 63 9.70 1.27 -16.14
C GLY A 63 9.32 -0.21 -16.12
N PHE A 64 10.02 -0.99 -16.95
CA PHE A 64 9.79 -2.43 -17.05
C PHE A 64 10.68 -3.16 -16.03
N SER A 65 10.07 -3.69 -14.97
CA SER A 65 10.73 -4.61 -14.03
C SER A 65 10.14 -6.00 -14.19
N PHE A 66 11.00 -7.01 -14.36
CA PHE A 66 10.59 -8.42 -14.37
C PHE A 66 10.18 -8.92 -12.98
N VAL A 67 10.50 -8.16 -11.92
CA VAL A 67 10.21 -8.52 -10.54
C VAL A 67 9.12 -7.60 -10.00
N LYS A 68 7.96 -8.18 -9.69
CA LYS A 68 6.88 -7.46 -8.98
C LYS A 68 7.36 -7.03 -7.59
N PRO A 69 7.08 -5.78 -7.17
CA PRO A 69 7.43 -5.32 -5.83
C PRO A 69 6.67 -6.08 -4.74
N TRP A 70 7.11 -5.92 -3.50
CA TRP A 70 6.28 -6.16 -2.32
C TRP A 70 5.53 -4.88 -1.94
N GLY A 71 4.37 -5.05 -1.31
CA GLY A 71 3.60 -3.96 -0.72
C GLY A 71 3.55 -4.10 0.80
N LEU A 72 3.51 -2.98 1.50
CA LEU A 72 3.11 -2.90 2.90
C LEU A 72 1.98 -1.88 3.00
N LEU A 73 0.77 -2.35 3.31
CA LEU A 73 -0.34 -1.46 3.64
C LEU A 73 -0.35 -1.22 5.14
N HIS A 74 -0.36 0.05 5.52
CA HIS A 74 -0.36 0.49 6.91
C HIS A 74 -1.64 1.25 7.21
N PHE A 75 -2.29 0.83 8.28
CA PHE A 75 -3.53 1.36 8.80
C PHE A 75 -3.26 1.86 10.21
N ASP A 76 -3.35 3.17 10.42
CA ASP A 76 -3.35 3.71 11.77
C ASP A 76 -4.68 3.29 12.42
N PRO A 77 -4.69 2.51 13.51
CA PRO A 77 -5.92 2.02 14.12
C PRO A 77 -6.79 3.13 14.71
N VAL A 78 -6.23 4.31 15.01
CA VAL A 78 -6.94 5.49 15.50
C VAL A 78 -7.59 6.24 14.35
N GLU A 79 -6.86 6.51 13.27
CA GLU A 79 -7.40 7.23 12.10
C GLU A 79 -8.30 6.34 11.23
N TYR A 80 -7.96 5.04 11.14
CA TYR A 80 -8.59 4.06 10.28
C TYR A 80 -8.77 2.71 11.01
N PRO A 81 -9.83 2.56 11.83
CA PRO A 81 -10.11 1.29 12.50
C PRO A 81 -10.55 0.26 11.45
N VAL A 82 -9.63 -0.65 11.11
CA VAL A 82 -9.81 -1.67 10.07
C VAL A 82 -10.18 -3.02 10.69
N THR A 83 -11.17 -3.68 10.12
CA THR A 83 -11.58 -5.05 10.52
C THR A 83 -10.69 -6.10 9.86
N LYS A 84 -10.72 -7.34 10.37
CA LYS A 84 -9.94 -8.45 9.79
C LYS A 84 -10.40 -8.79 8.36
N GLU A 85 -11.70 -8.70 8.12
CA GLU A 85 -12.33 -8.93 6.83
C GLU A 85 -11.87 -7.86 5.82
N GLU A 86 -11.81 -6.61 6.26
CA GLU A 86 -11.30 -5.52 5.43
C GLU A 86 -9.81 -5.68 5.12
N LEU A 87 -9.00 -6.05 6.11
CA LEU A 87 -7.57 -6.33 5.92
C LEU A 87 -7.35 -7.37 4.81
N ALA A 88 -8.12 -8.47 4.82
CA ALA A 88 -8.05 -9.49 3.77
C ALA A 88 -8.46 -8.94 2.40
N GLY A 89 -9.50 -8.09 2.35
CA GLY A 89 -9.94 -7.42 1.13
C GLY A 89 -8.87 -6.49 0.55
N PHE A 90 -8.25 -5.67 1.39
CA PHE A 90 -7.14 -4.78 1.02
C PHE A 90 -5.93 -5.56 0.51
N GLN A 91 -5.55 -6.64 1.22
CA GLN A 91 -4.44 -7.49 0.82
C GLN A 91 -4.67 -8.10 -0.57
N LYS A 92 -5.88 -8.64 -0.80
CA LYS A 92 -6.28 -9.19 -2.10
C LYS A 92 -6.24 -8.13 -3.20
N ALA A 93 -6.79 -6.94 -2.95
CA ALA A 93 -6.80 -5.84 -3.90
C ALA A 93 -5.38 -5.38 -4.25
N ALA A 94 -4.47 -5.30 -3.28
CA ALA A 94 -3.07 -4.95 -3.51
C ALA A 94 -2.36 -5.99 -4.38
N MET A 95 -2.51 -7.28 -4.07
CA MET A 95 -1.90 -8.36 -4.86
C MET A 95 -2.42 -8.38 -6.30
N GLN A 96 -3.73 -8.19 -6.50
CA GLN A 96 -4.35 -8.03 -7.83
C GLN A 96 -3.94 -6.71 -8.51
N GLY A 97 -3.51 -5.71 -7.74
CA GLY A 97 -3.03 -4.42 -8.22
C GLY A 97 -1.59 -4.46 -8.74
N GLY A 98 -0.79 -5.48 -8.38
CA GLY A 98 0.53 -5.70 -8.99
C GLY A 98 1.68 -6.01 -8.04
N VAL A 99 1.47 -5.98 -6.72
CA VAL A 99 2.48 -6.50 -5.79
C VAL A 99 2.46 -8.03 -5.77
N SER A 100 3.62 -8.64 -5.55
CA SER A 100 3.76 -10.10 -5.43
C SER A 100 3.39 -10.63 -4.05
N PHE A 101 3.53 -9.79 -3.03
CA PHE A 101 3.15 -10.07 -1.65
C PHE A 101 2.75 -8.75 -0.98
N CYS A 102 1.79 -8.80 -0.06
CA CYS A 102 1.30 -7.64 0.65
C CYS A 102 1.32 -7.90 2.16
N PHE A 103 2.21 -7.19 2.86
CA PHE A 103 2.21 -7.09 4.31
C PHE A 103 1.13 -6.12 4.78
N LEU A 104 0.65 -6.32 6.00
CA LEU A 104 -0.34 -5.48 6.65
C LEU A 104 0.20 -5.02 7.99
N SER A 105 0.08 -3.73 8.29
CA SER A 105 0.46 -3.16 9.58
C SER A 105 -0.70 -2.35 10.14
N THR A 106 -1.01 -2.57 11.41
CA THR A 106 -2.03 -1.84 12.16
C THR A 106 -1.43 -1.10 13.35
N TRP A 107 -0.21 -0.57 13.18
CA TRP A 107 0.53 0.10 14.24
C TRP A 107 0.19 1.60 14.23
N GLU A 108 0.08 2.23 15.40
CA GLU A 108 -0.14 3.67 15.51
C GLU A 108 1.04 4.46 14.92
N GLN A 109 2.26 3.99 15.16
CA GLN A 109 3.45 4.64 14.64
C GLN A 109 3.73 4.24 13.19
N ARG A 110 3.88 5.26 12.34
CA ARG A 110 4.30 5.13 10.93
C ARG A 110 5.69 4.50 10.86
N HIS A 111 5.90 3.66 9.86
CA HIS A 111 7.21 3.04 9.63
C HIS A 111 8.16 4.00 8.90
N GLU A 112 9.36 4.19 9.44
CA GLU A 112 10.42 4.91 8.75
C GLU A 112 11.15 4.00 7.75
N ASP A 113 11.78 4.59 6.74
CA ASP A 113 12.55 3.86 5.74
C ASP A 113 13.66 3.03 6.36
N LYS A 114 14.34 3.56 7.39
CA LYS A 114 15.45 2.87 8.06
C LYS A 114 14.97 1.54 8.66
N ASP A 115 13.81 1.55 9.33
CA ASP A 115 13.27 0.39 10.03
C ASP A 115 12.84 -0.68 9.03
N LEU A 116 12.13 -0.25 7.97
CA LEU A 116 11.71 -1.16 6.89
C LEU A 116 12.91 -1.74 6.14
N LEU A 117 13.95 -0.95 5.87
CA LEU A 117 15.14 -1.43 5.20
C LEU A 117 15.91 -2.46 6.04
N GLU A 118 15.88 -2.36 7.37
CA GLU A 118 16.48 -3.35 8.27
C GLU A 118 15.66 -4.63 8.35
N MET A 119 14.33 -4.55 8.38
CA MET A 119 13.44 -5.72 8.41
C MET A 119 13.54 -6.60 7.16
N PHE A 120 13.98 -6.03 6.03
CA PHE A 120 14.03 -6.71 4.73
C PHE A 120 15.47 -6.83 4.16
N LYS A 121 16.49 -6.72 5.01
CA LYS A 121 17.86 -7.16 4.71
C LYS A 121 17.99 -8.67 4.84
#